data_AF-A0A821NJK7-F1
#
_entry.id   AF-A0A821NJK7-F1
#
_cell.length_a   1.000
_cell.length_b   1.000
_cell.length_c   1.000
_cell.angle_alpha   90.00
_cell.angle_beta   90.00
_cell.angle_gamma   90.00
#
_symmetry.space_group_name_H-M   'P 1'
#
loop_
_entity.id
_entity.type
_entity.pdbx_description
1 polymer ?
#
loop_
_entity_poly.entity_id
_entity_poly.type
_entity_poly.pdbx_seq_one_letter_code
_entity_poly.pdbx_strand_id
1 'polypeptide(L)' 'NGRVYAIGGHDGNVHLNSAEVFDPQTNRWEPLAPMNTWRRGIAVGCLGGPLYAVGGLD' A
#
# COMPACT_ATOMS: atom_id res chain seq x y z
N ASN A 1 15.78 3.85 -2.23
CA ASN A 1 15.31 5.25 -2.38
C ASN A 1 14.53 5.77 -1.17
N GLY A 2 14.63 5.18 0.04
CA GLY A 2 14.06 5.75 1.27
C GLY A 2 12.54 6.01 1.31
N ARG A 3 11.81 5.72 0.22
CA ARG A 3 10.36 5.92 0.12
C ARG A 3 9.59 4.94 0.98
N VAL A 4 8.45 5.37 1.49
CA VAL A 4 7.54 4.56 2.32
C VAL A 4 6.28 4.29 1.52
N TYR A 5 5.82 3.05 1.54
CA TYR A 5 4.63 2.61 0.80
C TYR A 5 3.54 2.23 1.79
N ALA A 6 2.36 2.83 1.63
CA ALA A 6 1.14 2.44 2.35
C ALA A 6 0.21 1.73 1.37
N ILE A 7 -0.14 0.48 1.66
CA ILE A 7 -0.87 -0.41 0.74
C ILE A 7 -2.06 -1.00 1.50
N GLY A 8 -3.27 -0.82 0.96
CA GLY A 8 -4.50 -1.31 1.57
C GLY A 8 -4.80 -0.69 2.95
N GLY A 9 -5.46 -1.45 3.81
CA GLY A 9 -5.83 -1.02 5.17
C GLY A 9 -7.33 -0.86 5.36
N HIS A 10 -7.71 -0.01 6.30
CA HIS A 10 -9.11 0.25 6.66
C HIS A 10 -9.23 1.68 7.21
N ASP A 11 -10.13 2.49 6.67
CA ASP A 11 -10.29 3.90 7.04
C ASP A 11 -11.22 4.14 8.24
N GLY A 12 -11.83 3.07 8.76
CA GLY A 12 -12.84 3.11 9.81
C GLY A 12 -14.23 2.72 9.33
N ASN A 13 -14.48 2.80 8.03
CA ASN A 13 -15.75 2.43 7.40
C ASN A 13 -15.60 1.23 6.46
N VAL A 14 -14.58 1.27 5.60
CA VAL A 14 -14.36 0.27 4.56
C VAL A 14 -12.92 -0.19 4.57
N HIS A 15 -12.69 -1.41 4.08
CA HIS A 15 -11.36 -1.84 3.66
C HIS A 15 -10.85 -0.93 2.55
N LEU A 16 -9.55 -0.97 2.26
CA LEU A 16 -8.98 -0.14 1.21
C LEU A 16 -8.29 -1.03 0.19
N ASN A 17 -8.41 -0.68 -1.09
CA ASN A 17 -7.55 -1.18 -2.15
C ASN A 17 -6.55 -0.11 -2.65
N SER A 18 -6.59 1.09 -2.07
CA SER A 18 -5.68 2.17 -2.42
C SER A 18 -4.23 1.83 -2.06
N ALA A 19 -3.32 2.50 -2.75
CA ALA A 19 -1.90 2.46 -2.49
C ALA A 19 -1.33 3.86 -2.69
N GLU A 20 -0.37 4.25 -1.85
CA GLU A 20 0.31 5.53 -1.92
C GLU A 20 1.76 5.42 -1.49
N VAL A 21 2.59 6.36 -1.95
CA VAL A 21 4.02 6.41 -1.66
C VAL A 21 4.40 7.77 -1.11
N PHE A 22 5.13 7.76 0.00
CA PHE A 22 5.77 8.93 0.56
C PHE A 22 7.17 9.10 -0.04
N ASP A 23 7.44 10.28 -0.60
CA ASP A 23 8.78 10.70 -0.96
C ASP A 23 9.35 11.68 0.11
N PRO A 24 10.34 11.26 0.91
CA PRO A 24 10.95 12.11 1.92
C PRO A 24 11.65 13.35 1.36
N GLN A 25 12.05 13.35 0.08
CA GLN A 25 12.72 14.51 -0.53
C GLN A 25 11.75 15.65 -0.81
N THR A 26 10.53 15.32 -1.23
CA THR A 26 9.48 16.31 -1.53
C THR A 26 8.53 16.52 -0.34
N ASN A 27 8.62 15.66 0.67
CA ASN A 27 7.73 15.61 1.83
C ASN A 27 6.26 15.50 1.42
N ARG A 28 5.96 14.61 0.47
CA ARG A 28 4.62 14.42 -0.09
C ARG A 28 4.28 12.96 -0.23
N TRP A 29 2.98 12.69 -0.09
CA TRP A 29 2.35 11.44 -0.49
C TRP A 29 1.84 11.57 -1.94
N GLU A 30 2.06 10.54 -2.72
CA GLU A 30 1.60 10.43 -4.10
C GLU A 30 0.80 9.13 -4.28
N PRO A 31 -0.35 9.17 -5.00
CA PRO A 31 -1.14 7.98 -5.24
C PRO A 31 -0.44 7.01 -6.19
N LEU A 32 -0.64 5.72 -5.94
CA LEU A 32 -0.23 4.62 -6.83
C LEU A 32 -1.46 3.96 -7.45
N ALA A 33 -1.22 3.06 -8.41
CA ALA A 33 -2.28 2.20 -8.92
C ALA A 33 -2.88 1.35 -7.77
N PRO A 34 -4.21 1.29 -7.65
CA PRO A 34 -4.85 0.50 -6.60
C PRO A 34 -4.68 -0.99 -6.85
N MET A 35 -4.82 -1.78 -5.78
CA MET A 35 -4.93 -3.23 -5.87
C MET A 35 -6.29 -3.63 -6.49
N ASN A 36 -6.33 -4.81 -7.09
CA ASN A 36 -7.57 -5.39 -7.63
C ASN A 36 -8.57 -5.82 -6.55
N THR A 37 -8.12 -5.93 -5.30
CA THR A 37 -8.95 -6.36 -4.17
C THR A 37 -8.74 -5.42 -2.99
N TRP A 38 -9.83 -5.15 -2.28
CA TRP A 38 -9.85 -4.40 -1.04
C TRP A 38 -9.32 -5.32 0.05
N ARG A 39 -8.32 -4.89 0.84
CA ARG A 39 -7.68 -5.78 1.81
C ARG A 39 -7.20 -5.01 3.04
N ARG A 40 -7.45 -5.55 4.24
CA ARG A 40 -6.85 -5.09 5.50
C ARG A 40 -6.06 -6.20 6.20
N GLY A 41 -5.16 -5.84 7.11
CA GLY A 41 -4.35 -6.81 7.84
C GLY A 41 -3.42 -7.62 6.93
N ILE A 42 -2.96 -7.03 5.83
CA ILE A 42 -2.09 -7.66 4.85
C ILE A 42 -0.63 -7.68 5.32
N ALA A 43 0.16 -8.61 4.76
CA ALA A 43 1.61 -8.55 4.80
C ALA A 43 2.14 -7.97 3.48
N VAL A 44 3.15 -7.11 3.54
CA VAL A 44 3.80 -6.52 2.37
C VAL A 44 5.29 -6.84 2.38
N GLY A 45 5.82 -7.35 1.27
CA GLY A 45 7.24 -7.66 1.09
C GLY A 45 7.78 -7.25 -0.28
N CYS A 46 9.10 -7.08 -0.39
CA CYS A 46 9.78 -6.80 -1.65
C CYS A 46 10.65 -7.99 -2.05
N LEU A 47 10.52 -8.45 -3.30
CA LEU A 47 11.32 -9.56 -3.84
C LEU A 47 11.63 -9.34 -5.31
N GLY A 48 12.90 -9.11 -5.64
CA GLY A 48 13.34 -8.94 -7.04
C GLY A 48 12.86 -7.65 -7.71
N GLY A 49 12.48 -6.63 -6.94
CA GLY A 49 12.04 -5.32 -7.45
C GLY A 49 10.56 -5.00 -7.14
N PRO A 50 9.61 -5.90 -7.44
CA PRO A 50 8.20 -5.69 -7.11
C PRO A 50 7.89 -5.74 -5.60
N LEU A 51 6.80 -5.06 -5.23
CA LEU A 51 6.12 -5.22 -3.95
C LEU A 51 5.00 -6.26 -4.07
N TYR A 52 4.88 -7.12 -3.07
CA TYR A 52 3.87 -8.16 -2.97
C TYR A 52 3.01 -7.91 -1.75
N ALA A 53 1.70 -7.75 -1.96
CA ALA A 53 0.69 -7.70 -0.92
C ALA A 53 0.02 -9.08 -0.82
N VAL A 54 0.16 -9.75 0.33
CA VAL A 54 -0.25 -11.15 0.51
C VAL A 54 -1.20 -11.30 1.70
N GLY A 55 -2.25 -12.08 1.50
CA GLY A 55 -3.24 -12.42 2.53
C GLY A 55 -4.20 -11.28 2.86
N GLY A 56 -4.51 -11.15 4.15
CA GLY A 56 -5.47 -10.18 4.68
C GLY A 56 -6.93 -10.65 4.63
N LEU A 57 -7.81 -9.73 4.99
CA LEU A 57 -9.26 -9.88 4.92
C LEU A 57 -9.81 -8.85 3.93
N ASP A 58 -10.67 -9.31 3.03
CA ASP A 58 -11.39 -8.50 2.06
C ASP A 58 -12.64 -7.85 2.66
#